data_AF-A0A645H5W2-F1
#
_entry.id   AF-A0A645H5W2-F1
#
_cell.length_a   1.000
_cell.length_b   1.000
_cell.length_c   1.000
_cell.angle_alpha   90.00
_cell.angle_beta   90.00
_cell.angle_gamma   90.00
#
_symmetry.space_group_name_H-M   'P 1'
#
loop_
_entity.id
_entity.type
_entity.pdbx_description
1 polymer ?
#
loop_
_entity_poly.entity_id
_entity_poly.type
_entity_poly.pdbx_seq_one_letter_code
_entity_poly.pdbx_strand_id
1 'polypeptide(L)'
;MLQGVRMLIGEIVPAFKGIAEKVVPGAIPALDAPVIFGYAPNALILGFIVAMITSTITIILTAGMFPTVIIPLTFTCFFEIGCAAIIGNATGGIRGCVIGAAVSGIIMVLLVGFGSYFFNNTIQSWMLVYGGQDFSLWGILEGLVASFIR
;
A
#
# COMPACT_ATOMS: atom_id res chain seq x y z
N MET A 1 21.28 -9.24 14.55
CA MET A 1 20.18 -8.27 14.33
C MET A 1 18.79 -8.82 14.72
N LEU A 2 18.49 -10.11 14.55
CA LEU A 2 17.17 -10.70 14.87
C LEU A 2 16.84 -10.86 16.38
N GLN A 3 17.84 -10.98 17.26
CA GLN A 3 17.59 -11.23 18.68
C GLN A 3 17.07 -9.99 19.43
N GLY A 4 17.60 -8.80 19.13
CA GLY A 4 17.09 -7.53 19.68
C GLY A 4 15.66 -7.22 19.22
N VAL A 5 15.34 -7.51 17.96
CA VAL A 5 13.97 -7.32 17.41
C VAL A 5 12.99 -8.30 18.07
N ARG A 6 13.35 -9.58 18.22
CA ARG A 6 12.50 -10.57 18.90
C ARG A 6 12.28 -10.24 20.38
N MET A 7 13.31 -9.75 21.07
CA MET A 7 13.21 -9.31 22.47
C MET A 7 12.28 -8.09 22.59
N LEU A 8 12.45 -7.08 21.73
CA LEU A 8 11.61 -5.89 21.70
C LEU A 8 10.14 -6.24 21.41
N ILE A 9 9.87 -7.09 20.41
CA ILE A 9 8.51 -7.55 20.09
C ILE A 9 7.93 -8.38 21.24
N GLY A 10 8.75 -9.23 21.88
CA GLY A 10 8.34 -10.08 23.00
C GLY A 10 7.87 -9.31 24.23
N GLU A 11 8.40 -8.10 24.46
CA GLU A 11 7.98 -7.22 25.57
C GLU A 11 6.86 -6.24 25.17
N ILE A 12 6.90 -5.72 23.94
CA ILE A 12 5.94 -4.73 23.44
C ILE A 12 4.55 -5.35 23.26
N VAL A 13 4.44 -6.54 22.66
CA VAL A 13 3.14 -7.15 22.35
C VAL A 13 2.30 -7.45 23.60
N PRO A 14 2.84 -8.05 24.67
CA PRO A 14 2.11 -8.23 25.93
C PRO A 14 1.76 -6.91 26.61
N ALA A 15 2.65 -5.91 26.57
CA ALA A 15 2.41 -4.60 27.17
C ALA A 15 1.22 -3.87 26.49
N PHE A 16 1.18 -3.88 25.15
CA PHE A 16 0.05 -3.32 24.42
C PHE A 16 -1.25 -4.08 24.66
N LYS A 17 -1.19 -5.41 24.75
CA LYS A 17 -2.37 -6.24 25.03
C LYS A 17 -2.92 -5.98 26.43
N GLY A 18 -2.06 -5.86 27.44
CA GLY A 18 -2.47 -5.56 28.82
C GLY A 18 -3.11 -4.18 29.00
N ILE A 19 -2.66 -3.17 28.25
CA ILE A 19 -3.31 -1.85 28.21
C ILE A 19 -4.62 -1.91 27.43
N ALA A 20 -4.62 -2.55 26.26
CA ALA A 20 -5.81 -2.66 25.41
C ALA A 20 -6.97 -3.35 26.13
N GLU A 21 -6.71 -4.45 26.86
CA GLU A 21 -7.73 -5.17 27.62
C GLU A 21 -8.35 -4.36 28.77
N LYS A 22 -7.61 -3.39 29.34
CA LYS A 22 -8.11 -2.49 30.40
C LYS A 22 -8.84 -1.26 29.86
N VAL A 23 -8.36 -0.69 28.76
CA VAL A 23 -8.87 0.60 28.23
C VAL A 23 -9.98 0.40 27.20
N VAL A 24 -9.86 -0.61 26.33
CA VAL A 24 -10.85 -0.92 25.28
C VAL A 24 -11.10 -2.44 25.23
N PRO A 25 -11.83 -3.00 26.21
CA PRO A 25 -12.15 -4.42 26.23
C PRO A 25 -12.94 -4.82 24.98
N GLY A 26 -12.48 -5.85 24.28
CA GLY A 26 -13.11 -6.36 23.05
C GLY A 26 -12.62 -5.72 21.74
N ALA A 27 -11.62 -4.83 21.78
CA ALA A 27 -11.00 -4.33 20.56
C ALA A 27 -10.30 -5.44 19.76
N ILE A 28 -10.53 -5.47 18.44
CA ILE A 28 -9.82 -6.37 17.52
C ILE A 28 -8.52 -5.67 17.11
N PRO A 29 -7.34 -6.22 17.44
CA PRO A 29 -6.07 -5.58 17.10
C PRO A 29 -5.84 -5.59 15.59
N ALA A 30 -5.53 -4.43 15.01
CA ALA A 30 -5.07 -4.33 13.64
C ALA A 30 -3.63 -4.83 13.55
N LEU A 31 -3.42 -5.91 12.81
CA LEU A 31 -2.10 -6.51 12.56
C LEU A 31 -1.59 -6.08 11.19
N ASP A 32 -0.27 -6.17 10.99
CA ASP A 32 0.37 -5.79 9.73
C ASP A 32 -0.10 -6.68 8.57
N ALA A 33 -0.12 -6.11 7.37
CA ALA A 33 -0.62 -6.73 6.15
C ALA A 33 -0.03 -8.13 5.86
N PRO A 34 1.26 -8.44 6.17
CA PRO A 34 1.84 -9.76 6.01
C PRO A 34 1.16 -10.89 6.81
N VAL A 35 0.31 -10.57 7.80
CA VAL A 35 -0.45 -11.58 8.55
C VAL A 35 -1.30 -12.46 7.62
N ILE A 36 -1.76 -11.91 6.49
CA ILE A 36 -2.58 -12.66 5.52
C ILE A 36 -1.75 -13.42 4.46
N PHE A 37 -0.43 -13.20 4.38
CA PHE A 37 0.43 -13.82 3.36
C PHE A 37 0.40 -15.35 3.41
N GLY A 38 0.28 -15.92 4.62
CA GLY A 38 0.22 -17.36 4.82
C GLY A 38 -1.06 -18.03 4.32
N TYR A 39 -2.14 -17.27 4.07
CA TYR A 39 -3.43 -17.84 3.67
C TYR A 39 -3.50 -18.16 2.18
N ALA A 40 -2.87 -17.36 1.31
CA ALA A 40 -2.83 -17.61 -0.13
C ALA A 40 -1.55 -17.09 -0.79
N PRO A 41 -0.39 -17.72 -0.53
CA PRO A 41 0.91 -17.25 -1.06
C PRO A 41 0.96 -17.24 -2.59
N ASN A 42 0.26 -18.15 -3.26
CA ASN A 42 0.19 -18.18 -4.73
C ASN A 42 -0.55 -16.96 -5.30
N ALA A 43 -1.62 -16.52 -4.65
CA ALA A 43 -2.38 -15.36 -5.07
C ALA A 43 -1.58 -14.06 -4.88
N LEU A 44 -0.80 -13.98 -3.80
CA LEU A 44 0.09 -12.87 -3.54
C LEU A 44 1.14 -12.69 -4.64
N ILE A 45 1.85 -13.76 -5.01
CA ILE A 45 2.89 -13.69 -6.05
C ILE A 45 2.26 -13.35 -7.40
N LEU A 46 1.11 -13.96 -7.72
CA LEU A 46 0.39 -13.67 -8.96
C LEU A 46 -0.03 -12.19 -9.01
N GLY A 47 -0.63 -11.69 -7.93
CA GLY A 47 -1.03 -10.29 -7.79
C GLY A 47 0.16 -9.34 -7.93
N PHE A 48 1.27 -9.63 -7.27
CA PHE A 48 2.51 -8.86 -7.37
C PHE A 48 3.03 -8.76 -8.82
N ILE A 49 3.11 -9.89 -9.53
CA ILE A 49 3.62 -9.92 -10.91
C ILE A 49 2.70 -9.11 -11.83
N VAL A 50 1.39 -9.31 -11.71
CA VAL A 50 0.39 -8.59 -12.52
C VAL A 50 0.43 -7.09 -12.22
N ALA A 51 0.52 -6.72 -10.94
CA ALA A 51 0.64 -5.33 -10.50
C ALA A 51 1.91 -4.69 -11.06
N MET A 52 3.06 -5.37 -10.98
CA MET A 52 4.33 -4.88 -11.53
C MET A 52 4.28 -4.66 -13.04
N ILE A 53 3.67 -5.58 -13.79
CA ILE A 53 3.54 -5.44 -15.25
C ILE A 53 2.63 -4.26 -15.57
N THR A 54 1.44 -4.20 -14.96
CA THR A 54 0.46 -3.15 -15.23
C THR A 54 0.92 -1.76 -14.77
N SER A 55 1.57 -1.66 -13.61
CA SER A 55 2.16 -0.41 -13.13
C SER A 55 3.29 0.06 -14.04
N THR A 56 4.16 -0.84 -14.50
CA THR A 56 5.26 -0.50 -15.42
C THR A 56 4.73 -0.01 -16.77
N ILE A 57 3.74 -0.71 -17.33
CA ILE A 57 3.06 -0.27 -18.56
C ILE A 57 2.43 1.11 -18.37
N THR A 58 1.73 1.32 -17.25
CA THR A 58 1.07 2.61 -16.97
C THR A 58 2.08 3.74 -16.83
N ILE A 59 3.20 3.51 -16.13
CA ILE A 59 4.28 4.51 -15.99
C ILE A 59 4.82 4.91 -17.37
N ILE A 60 5.06 3.93 -18.27
CA ILE A 60 5.53 4.20 -19.64
C ILE A 60 4.49 5.01 -20.42
N LEU A 61 3.21 4.67 -20.32
CA LEU A 61 2.12 5.39 -21.00
C LEU A 61 1.93 6.81 -20.47
N THR A 62 2.14 7.02 -19.17
CA THR A 62 2.04 8.33 -18.51
C THR A 62 3.36 9.10 -18.45
N ALA A 63 4.40 8.61 -19.15
CA ALA A 63 5.71 9.23 -19.13
C ALA A 63 5.63 10.68 -19.64
N GLY A 64 6.08 11.63 -18.81
CA GLY A 64 6.03 13.06 -19.13
C GLY A 64 4.70 13.76 -18.82
N MET A 65 3.68 13.05 -18.33
CA MET A 65 2.41 13.68 -17.91
C MET A 65 2.50 14.34 -16.53
N PHE A 66 3.35 13.83 -15.65
CA PHE A 66 3.43 14.26 -14.25
C PHE A 66 4.70 15.06 -13.96
N PRO A 67 4.67 15.98 -12.97
CA PRO A 67 5.82 16.83 -12.61
C PRO A 67 6.98 16.06 -11.95
N THR A 68 6.79 14.79 -11.61
CA THR A 68 7.83 13.93 -11.02
C THR A 68 7.96 12.62 -11.77
N VAL A 69 9.20 12.14 -11.86
CA VAL A 69 9.52 10.81 -12.39
C VAL A 69 8.99 9.76 -11.42
N ILE A 70 7.90 9.09 -11.81
CA ILE A 70 7.34 7.97 -11.06
C ILE A 70 8.19 6.73 -11.34
N ILE A 71 8.67 6.10 -10.29
CA ILE A 71 9.43 4.85 -10.35
C ILE A 71 8.49 3.70 -9.97
N PRO A 72 8.63 2.49 -10.55
CA PRO A 72 7.85 1.34 -10.10
C PRO A 72 8.05 1.08 -8.60
N LEU A 73 6.97 1.21 -7.84
CA LEU A 73 6.98 1.03 -6.39
C LEU A 73 6.85 -0.46 -6.05
N THR A 74 7.97 -1.18 -6.07
CA THR A 74 8.00 -2.63 -5.77
C THR A 74 7.40 -2.95 -4.40
N PHE A 75 7.63 -2.08 -3.41
CA PHE A 75 7.07 -2.24 -2.06
C PHE A 75 5.54 -2.21 -2.11
N THR A 76 4.95 -1.18 -2.72
CA THR A 76 3.50 -1.02 -2.85
C THR A 76 2.86 -2.14 -3.68
N CYS A 77 3.49 -2.53 -4.80
CA CYS A 77 3.00 -3.64 -5.63
C CYS A 77 2.96 -4.97 -4.86
N PHE A 78 3.90 -5.20 -3.94
CA PHE A 78 3.97 -6.43 -3.17
C PHE A 78 3.10 -6.41 -1.91
N PHE A 79 3.22 -5.37 -1.08
CA PHE A 79 2.58 -5.31 0.23
C PHE A 79 1.11 -4.85 0.14
N GLU A 80 0.80 -3.80 -0.60
CA GLU A 80 -0.58 -3.33 -0.77
C GLU A 80 -1.32 -4.23 -1.77
N ILE A 81 -0.85 -4.28 -3.01
CA ILE A 81 -1.58 -4.96 -4.09
C ILE A 81 -1.51 -6.49 -3.94
N GLY A 82 -0.40 -7.04 -3.43
CA GLY A 82 -0.31 -8.47 -3.13
C GLY A 82 -1.28 -8.90 -2.02
N CYS A 83 -1.46 -8.10 -0.97
CA CYS A 83 -2.50 -8.32 0.04
C CYS A 83 -3.91 -8.24 -0.56
N ALA A 84 -4.18 -7.19 -1.34
CA ALA A 84 -5.46 -7.02 -2.01
C ALA A 84 -5.76 -8.19 -2.96
N ALA A 85 -4.74 -8.76 -3.61
CA ALA A 85 -4.86 -9.91 -4.49
C ALA A 85 -5.21 -11.22 -3.74
N ILE A 86 -4.72 -11.41 -2.50
CA ILE A 86 -5.15 -12.52 -1.63
C ILE A 86 -6.66 -12.44 -1.38
N ILE A 87 -7.14 -11.24 -1.04
CA ILE A 87 -8.57 -10.99 -0.77
C ILE A 87 -9.40 -11.10 -2.07
N GLY A 88 -8.88 -10.58 -3.18
CA GLY A 88 -9.47 -10.71 -4.51
C GLY A 88 -9.55 -12.15 -4.98
N ASN A 89 -8.59 -12.99 -4.61
CA ASN A 89 -8.63 -14.43 -4.85
C ASN A 89 -9.68 -15.14 -3.99
N ALA A 90 -9.85 -14.72 -2.74
CA ALA A 90 -10.88 -15.29 -1.86
C ALA A 90 -12.31 -14.96 -2.33
N THR A 91 -12.52 -13.77 -2.89
CA THR A 91 -13.85 -13.28 -3.32
C THR A 91 -14.20 -13.64 -4.77
N GLY A 92 -13.22 -13.59 -5.68
CA GLY A 92 -13.43 -13.75 -7.13
C GLY A 92 -12.53 -14.81 -7.79
N GLY A 93 -11.83 -15.63 -7.00
CA GLY A 93 -10.88 -16.62 -7.49
C GLY A 93 -9.72 -16.00 -8.29
N ILE A 94 -9.12 -16.82 -9.15
CA ILE A 94 -7.95 -16.41 -9.95
C ILE A 94 -8.25 -15.19 -10.83
N ARG A 95 -9.48 -15.08 -11.37
CA ARG A 95 -9.88 -13.95 -12.20
C ARG A 95 -9.98 -12.65 -11.40
N GLY A 96 -10.55 -12.72 -10.19
CA GLY A 96 -10.61 -11.58 -9.27
C GLY A 96 -9.22 -11.11 -8.84
N CYS A 97 -8.31 -12.05 -8.59
CA CYS A 97 -6.90 -11.76 -8.30
C CYS A 97 -6.21 -11.00 -9.45
N VAL A 98 -6.28 -11.52 -10.69
CA VAL A 98 -5.59 -10.90 -11.83
C VAL A 98 -6.21 -9.56 -12.21
N ILE A 99 -7.53 -9.48 -12.35
CA ILE A 99 -8.19 -8.24 -12.77
C ILE A 99 -8.07 -7.18 -11.66
N GLY A 100 -8.27 -7.56 -10.41
CA GLY A 100 -8.13 -6.67 -9.26
C GLY A 100 -6.71 -6.11 -9.14
N ALA A 101 -5.69 -6.96 -9.26
CA ALA A 101 -4.29 -6.52 -9.22
C ALA A 101 -3.94 -5.61 -10.41
N ALA A 102 -4.41 -5.93 -11.62
CA ALA A 102 -4.17 -5.12 -12.81
C ALA A 102 -4.78 -3.72 -12.70
N VAL A 103 -6.05 -3.64 -12.30
CA VAL A 103 -6.73 -2.35 -12.10
C VAL A 103 -6.07 -1.56 -10.97
N SER A 104 -5.71 -2.22 -9.87
CA SER A 104 -5.06 -1.56 -8.73
C SER A 104 -3.68 -1.01 -9.09
N GLY A 105 -2.91 -1.72 -9.92
CA GLY A 105 -1.61 -1.25 -10.42
C GLY A 105 -1.73 0.01 -11.29
N ILE A 106 -2.75 0.09 -12.15
CA ILE A 106 -3.02 1.29 -12.96
C ILE A 106 -3.44 2.47 -12.07
N ILE A 107 -4.40 2.23 -11.16
CA ILE A 107 -4.92 3.26 -10.26
C ILE A 107 -3.81 3.80 -9.37
N MET A 108 -2.95 2.93 -8.84
CA MET A 108 -1.81 3.32 -8.00
C MET A 108 -0.91 4.33 -8.72
N VAL A 109 -0.52 4.06 -9.98
CA VAL A 109 0.35 4.97 -10.74
C VAL A 109 -0.31 6.32 -10.97
N LEU A 110 -1.60 6.33 -11.32
CA LEU A 110 -2.36 7.57 -11.51
C LEU A 110 -2.47 8.37 -10.20
N LEU A 111 -2.78 7.71 -9.08
CA LEU A 111 -2.88 8.36 -7.78
C LEU A 111 -1.55 8.95 -7.33
N VAL A 112 -0.43 8.22 -7.47
CA VAL A 112 0.89 8.76 -7.16
C VAL A 112 1.23 9.94 -8.07
N GLY A 113 0.89 9.85 -9.36
CA GLY A 113 1.08 10.92 -10.32
C GLY A 113 0.30 12.18 -9.97
N PHE A 114 -0.98 12.07 -9.64
CA PHE A 114 -1.78 13.22 -9.21
C PHE A 114 -1.37 13.74 -7.83
N GLY A 115 -0.99 12.86 -6.89
CA GLY A 115 -0.45 13.25 -5.60
C GLY A 115 0.84 14.06 -5.72
N SER A 116 1.64 13.82 -6.76
CA SER A 116 2.90 14.54 -6.99
C SER A 116 2.75 16.04 -7.16
N TYR A 117 1.58 16.55 -7.59
CA TYR A 117 1.32 17.99 -7.67
C TYR A 117 1.29 18.68 -6.29
N PHE A 118 0.88 17.95 -5.25
CA PHE A 118 0.77 18.47 -3.89
C PHE A 118 2.04 18.23 -3.08
N PHE A 119 2.68 17.07 -3.27
CA PHE A 119 3.82 16.64 -2.45
C PHE A 119 5.21 17.00 -2.99
N ASN A 120 5.28 17.60 -4.18
CA ASN A 120 6.57 17.92 -4.82
C ASN A 120 7.51 18.74 -3.91
N ASN A 121 6.95 19.73 -3.23
CA ASN A 121 7.74 20.70 -2.46
C ASN A 121 7.95 20.31 -0.98
N THR A 122 7.40 19.17 -0.54
CA THR A 122 7.39 18.79 0.88
C THR A 122 8.03 17.42 1.11
N ILE A 123 7.45 16.36 0.55
CA ILE A 123 7.79 14.97 0.89
C ILE A 123 7.97 14.08 -0.35
N GLN A 124 8.46 14.66 -1.44
CA GLN A 124 8.66 13.98 -2.72
C GLN A 124 9.41 12.64 -2.59
N SER A 125 10.49 12.59 -1.79
CA SER A 125 11.26 11.36 -1.56
C SER A 125 10.46 10.26 -0.89
N TRP A 126 9.55 10.60 0.03
CA TRP A 126 8.68 9.64 0.71
C TRP A 126 7.62 9.10 -0.23
N MET A 127 7.05 9.95 -1.09
CA MET A 127 6.06 9.54 -2.09
C MET A 127 6.65 8.56 -3.12
N LEU A 128 7.94 8.63 -3.43
CA LEU A 128 8.60 7.69 -4.35
C LEU A 128 8.84 6.29 -3.75
N VAL A 129 8.75 6.15 -2.42
CA VAL A 129 8.99 4.88 -1.72
C VAL A 129 7.69 4.29 -1.17
N TYR A 130 6.84 5.14 -0.61
CA TYR A 130 5.58 4.78 0.05
C TYR A 130 4.34 5.28 -0.70
N GLY A 131 4.53 5.81 -1.91
CA GLY A 131 3.42 6.14 -2.80
C GLY A 131 2.56 4.91 -3.01
N GLY A 132 1.30 5.03 -2.60
CA GLY A 132 0.35 3.93 -2.59
C GLY A 132 -1.07 4.40 -2.76
N GLN A 133 -2.02 3.47 -2.73
CA GLN A 133 -3.41 3.81 -2.99
C GLN A 133 -3.96 4.76 -1.93
N ASP A 134 -3.89 4.37 -0.66
CA ASP A 134 -4.47 5.15 0.43
C ASP A 134 -3.67 6.43 0.70
N PHE A 135 -2.33 6.32 0.75
CA PHE A 135 -1.45 7.46 0.99
C PHE A 135 -1.66 8.56 -0.05
N SER A 136 -1.69 8.19 -1.34
CA SER A 136 -1.84 9.18 -2.41
C SER A 136 -3.27 9.70 -2.49
N LEU A 137 -4.29 8.86 -2.25
CA LEU A 137 -5.70 9.29 -2.25
C LEU A 137 -5.97 10.32 -1.16
N TRP A 138 -5.63 10.01 0.10
CA TRP A 138 -5.81 10.93 1.22
C TRP A 138 -4.96 12.17 1.06
N GLY A 139 -3.75 12.01 0.52
CA GLY A 139 -2.87 13.11 0.25
C GLY A 139 -3.40 14.10 -0.80
N ILE A 140 -4.03 13.62 -1.86
CA ILE A 140 -4.71 14.47 -2.85
C ILE A 140 -5.90 15.19 -2.20
N LEU A 141 -6.71 14.49 -1.41
CA LEU A 141 -7.87 15.08 -0.73
C LEU A 141 -7.45 16.19 0.25
N GLU A 142 -6.45 15.93 1.08
CA GLU A 142 -5.90 16.94 1.99
C GLU A 142 -5.30 18.13 1.22
N GLY A 143 -4.55 17.85 0.15
CA GLY A 143 -3.98 18.89 -0.71
C GLY A 143 -5.05 19.79 -1.34
N LEU A 144 -6.18 19.22 -1.76
CA LEU A 144 -7.34 19.96 -2.27
C LEU A 144 -8.02 20.80 -1.19
N VAL A 145 -8.20 20.26 0.02
CA VAL A 145 -8.79 21.03 1.13
C VAL A 145 -7.86 22.18 1.54
N ALA A 146 -6.55 21.94 1.59
CA ALA A 146 -5.56 22.96 1.92
C ALA A 146 -5.52 24.10 0.87
N SER A 147 -5.77 23.79 -0.41
CA SER A 147 -5.83 24.83 -1.46
C SER A 147 -7.10 25.68 -1.41
N PHE A 148 -8.17 25.24 -0.74
CA PHE A 148 -9.36 26.07 -0.48
C PHE A 148 -9.20 27.02 0.72
N ILE A 149 -8.33 26.68 1.67
CA ILE A 149 -8.11 27.46 2.90
C ILE A 149 -7.07 28.58 2.68
N ARG A 150 -6.27 28.48 1.62
CA ARG A 150 -5.17 29.39 1.30
C ARG A 150 -5.52 30.32 0.15
#